data_AF-A0A507AW08-F1
#
_entry.id   AF-A0A507AW08-F1
#
_cell.length_a   1.000
_cell.length_b   1.000
_cell.length_c   1.000
_cell.angle_alpha   90.00
_cell.angle_beta   90.00
_cell.angle_gamma   90.00
#
_symmetry.space_group_name_H-M   'P 1'
#
loop_
_entity.id
_entity.type
_entity.pdbx_description
1 polymer ?
#
loop_
_entity_poly.entity_id
_entity_poly.type
_entity_poly.pdbx_seq_one_letter_code
_entity_poly.pdbx_strand_id
1 'polypeptide(L)'
;MGPSTLDLFILTFNCAKTLINVPVFASHLQDALTRNATGLPDLVAFSLQEFAPLSYSFIGGYFLSPYLARFEEALNIAAAQVAAATTTSKRPSSAGGEGEAESDSLLSTNGPQSQGQSQGQSNGGRAKPYHLIRSHNAGMTAVMVFARDPEAVRRLQVAEVGFGAADMGNKGAVGVRVAYAAGDDDGSTAEVTFVATHFAAMEWNLRRRNKNWRSIVSDLVFENPKEVIEGLEGLGSGPKGRLLDSAASQGITPEEEEQEMLLSAEQEAALLQHNDRLRGISVFRPGSHLFVAGDLNYRIGAKTPPPLAAFPSLDASSPDYWPAFLGRDQLTQEREAGRTLHGLSEAPITFPPTYKLDVQSGAEGAVNEAEVRRAGAGAGAGAAEVVPFTYAPHRWPSWCDRVLYLETPRSEAAKVEVLAYEPLPVVRTSDHQAVYLRARVPVLLSSQPAATSSAEAEAEDEDDPRVRLPVPIDVDAYGRRAAARRREVLVGWSMFLWSTREGAVVIATLMLVGVGGWWAWQGV
;
A
#
# COMPACT_ATOMS: atom_id res chain seq x y z
N MET A 1 13.30 -29.75 6.85
CA MET A 1 12.10 -28.96 6.53
C MET A 1 12.57 -27.59 6.11
N GLY A 2 12.03 -27.00 5.04
CA GLY A 2 12.36 -25.61 4.67
C GLY A 2 11.90 -24.63 5.76
N PRO A 3 12.44 -23.40 5.80
CA PRO A 3 11.93 -22.37 6.71
C PRO A 3 10.45 -22.10 6.43
N SER A 4 9.68 -21.81 7.49
CA SER A 4 8.28 -21.39 7.35
C SER A 4 8.23 -20.10 6.52
N THR A 5 7.29 -20.01 5.59
CA THR A 5 7.13 -18.85 4.68
C THR A 5 5.70 -18.35 4.69
N LEU A 6 5.54 -17.05 4.44
CA LEU A 6 4.26 -16.38 4.28
C LEU A 6 4.05 -15.96 2.82
N ASP A 7 2.93 -16.31 2.20
CA ASP A 7 2.57 -15.92 0.82
C ASP A 7 1.83 -14.58 0.83
N LEU A 8 2.35 -13.61 0.09
CA LEU A 8 1.89 -12.23 0.05
C LEU A 8 1.45 -11.85 -1.36
N PHE A 9 0.34 -11.11 -1.44
CA PHE A 9 -0.09 -10.44 -2.66
C PHE A 9 -0.23 -8.94 -2.41
N ILE A 10 0.58 -8.13 -3.09
CA ILE A 10 0.57 -6.68 -2.99
C ILE A 10 0.13 -6.11 -4.34
N LEU A 11 -0.90 -5.27 -4.36
CA LEU A 11 -1.37 -4.57 -5.56
C LEU A 11 -1.36 -3.07 -5.34
N THR A 12 -0.91 -2.31 -6.33
CA THR A 12 -1.05 -0.86 -6.39
C THR A 12 -1.93 -0.43 -7.54
N PHE A 13 -2.80 0.56 -7.31
CA PHE A 13 -3.68 1.08 -8.34
C PHE A 13 -4.09 2.54 -8.10
N ASN A 14 -3.73 3.42 -9.03
CA ASN A 14 -4.34 4.74 -9.14
C ASN A 14 -5.72 4.60 -9.79
N CYS A 15 -6.78 4.91 -9.04
CA CYS A 15 -8.17 4.64 -9.41
C CYS A 15 -8.83 5.81 -10.17
N ALA A 16 -8.10 6.92 -10.42
CA ALA A 16 -8.63 8.11 -11.08
C ALA A 16 -9.94 8.68 -10.47
N LYS A 17 -10.17 8.46 -9.17
CA LYS A 17 -11.36 8.84 -8.38
C LYS A 17 -12.64 8.16 -8.84
N THR A 18 -12.53 7.04 -9.54
CA THR A 18 -13.67 6.29 -10.07
C THR A 18 -13.89 4.99 -9.31
N LEU A 19 -15.13 4.49 -9.36
CA LEU A 19 -15.46 3.18 -8.84
C LEU A 19 -15.01 2.11 -9.82
N ILE A 20 -14.38 1.04 -9.32
CA ILE A 20 -14.07 -0.13 -10.14
C ILE A 20 -15.35 -0.86 -10.57
N ASN A 21 -15.28 -1.53 -11.72
CA ASN A 21 -16.25 -2.54 -12.10
C ASN A 21 -15.88 -3.85 -11.40
N VAL A 22 -16.68 -4.27 -10.42
CA VAL A 22 -16.39 -5.42 -9.54
C VAL A 22 -16.21 -6.72 -10.33
N PRO A 23 -17.13 -7.16 -11.21
CA PRO A 23 -16.93 -8.37 -12.00
C PRO A 23 -15.65 -8.38 -12.84
N VAL A 24 -15.35 -7.26 -13.53
CA VAL A 24 -14.15 -7.15 -14.37
C VAL A 24 -12.88 -7.24 -13.51
N PHE A 25 -12.83 -6.45 -12.43
CA PHE A 25 -11.67 -6.44 -11.55
C PHE A 25 -11.48 -7.79 -10.83
N ALA A 26 -12.56 -8.47 -10.45
CA ALA A 26 -12.51 -9.81 -9.87
C ALA A 26 -11.93 -10.83 -10.83
N SER A 27 -12.31 -10.79 -12.12
CA SER A 27 -11.71 -11.66 -13.14
C SER A 27 -10.20 -11.43 -13.26
N HIS A 28 -9.77 -10.16 -13.28
CA HIS A 28 -8.33 -9.83 -13.35
C HIS A 28 -7.58 -10.32 -12.10
N LEU A 29 -8.18 -10.15 -10.91
CA LEU A 29 -7.61 -10.65 -9.67
C LEU A 29 -7.53 -12.18 -9.64
N GLN A 30 -8.51 -12.89 -10.20
CA GLN A 30 -8.51 -14.36 -10.25
C GLN A 30 -7.26 -14.89 -10.97
N ASP A 31 -6.94 -14.32 -12.13
CA ASP A 31 -5.75 -14.70 -12.90
C ASP A 31 -4.46 -14.36 -12.13
N ALA A 32 -4.39 -13.17 -11.53
CA ALA A 32 -3.24 -12.74 -10.74
C ALA A 32 -3.03 -13.60 -9.48
N LEU A 33 -4.11 -14.01 -8.79
CA LEU A 33 -4.08 -14.87 -7.61
C LEU A 33 -3.71 -16.32 -7.93
N THR A 34 -3.67 -16.73 -9.19
CA THR A 34 -3.26 -18.10 -9.60
C THR A 34 -1.91 -18.12 -10.29
N ARG A 35 -1.36 -16.95 -10.65
CA ARG A 35 -0.08 -16.82 -11.34
C ARG A 35 1.08 -17.41 -10.53
N ASN A 36 1.73 -18.42 -11.09
CA ASN A 36 2.89 -19.12 -10.51
C ASN A 36 2.69 -19.59 -9.06
N ALA A 37 1.47 -20.01 -8.73
CA ALA A 37 1.09 -20.31 -7.36
C ALA A 37 0.26 -21.58 -7.19
N THR A 38 0.34 -22.13 -5.98
CA THR A 38 -0.30 -23.39 -5.59
C THR A 38 -1.54 -23.19 -4.71
N GLY A 39 -1.81 -21.95 -4.28
CA GLY A 39 -2.92 -21.62 -3.39
C GLY A 39 -3.20 -20.12 -3.31
N LEU A 40 -4.09 -19.76 -2.40
CA LEU A 40 -4.40 -18.36 -2.10
C LEU A 40 -3.37 -17.77 -1.11
N PRO A 41 -2.92 -16.52 -1.31
CA PRO A 41 -2.04 -15.79 -0.39
C PRO A 41 -2.56 -15.76 1.05
N ASP A 42 -1.65 -15.69 2.02
CA ASP A 42 -2.01 -15.55 3.44
C ASP A 42 -2.46 -14.12 3.75
N LEU A 43 -1.71 -13.13 3.21
CA LEU A 43 -2.03 -11.71 3.32
C LEU A 43 -2.15 -11.07 1.93
N VAL A 44 -3.13 -10.18 1.79
CA VAL A 44 -3.36 -9.37 0.61
C VAL A 44 -3.31 -7.90 1.00
N ALA A 45 -2.50 -7.08 0.32
CA ALA A 45 -2.40 -5.65 0.57
C ALA A 45 -2.70 -4.86 -0.71
N PHE A 46 -3.69 -3.96 -0.67
CA PHE A 46 -3.98 -3.03 -1.75
C PHE A 46 -3.51 -1.63 -1.38
N SER A 47 -2.64 -1.04 -2.20
CA SER A 47 -2.22 0.36 -2.18
C SER A 47 -3.02 1.13 -3.23
N LEU A 48 -3.94 1.98 -2.79
CA LEU A 48 -4.88 2.66 -3.69
C LEU A 48 -4.59 4.16 -3.70
N GLN A 49 -4.42 4.75 -4.88
CA GLN A 49 -4.22 6.19 -5.05
C GLN A 49 -5.39 6.79 -5.81
N GLU A 50 -5.75 8.03 -5.48
CA GLU A 50 -6.95 8.68 -6.04
C GLU A 50 -8.18 7.77 -5.94
N PHE A 51 -8.31 6.99 -4.86
CA PHE A 51 -9.37 5.98 -4.76
C PHE A 51 -10.77 6.60 -4.60
N ALA A 52 -10.85 7.83 -4.11
CA ALA A 52 -12.08 8.59 -3.92
C ALA A 52 -11.83 10.10 -4.14
N PRO A 53 -12.89 10.91 -4.31
CA PRO A 53 -12.80 12.37 -4.31
C PRO A 53 -12.09 12.91 -3.06
N LEU A 54 -11.40 14.04 -3.20
CA LEU A 54 -10.59 14.62 -2.13
C LEU A 54 -11.41 15.00 -0.89
N SER A 55 -12.59 15.59 -1.09
CA SER A 55 -13.50 15.95 0.02
C SER A 55 -13.91 14.72 0.82
N TYR A 56 -14.25 13.63 0.13
CA TYR A 56 -14.67 12.37 0.76
C TYR A 56 -13.49 11.73 1.50
N SER A 57 -12.31 11.77 0.91
CA SER A 57 -11.05 11.28 1.49
C SER A 57 -10.67 12.01 2.77
N PHE A 58 -10.91 13.32 2.82
CA PHE A 58 -10.69 14.14 4.01
C PHE A 58 -11.71 13.86 5.11
N ILE A 59 -12.99 13.70 4.77
CA ILE A 59 -14.04 13.38 5.76
C ILE A 59 -13.89 11.96 6.30
N GLY A 60 -13.66 10.99 5.42
CA GLY A 60 -13.54 9.57 5.78
C GLY A 60 -14.88 8.85 6.00
N GLY A 61 -14.79 7.67 6.61
CA GLY A 61 -15.95 6.89 7.07
C GLY A 61 -16.94 6.54 5.95
N TYR A 62 -18.21 6.89 6.15
CA TYR A 62 -19.32 6.57 5.23
C TYR A 62 -19.05 6.94 3.77
N PHE A 63 -18.38 8.07 3.52
CA PHE A 63 -18.09 8.52 2.16
C PHE A 63 -17.10 7.63 1.40
N LEU A 64 -16.30 6.85 2.12
CA LEU A 64 -15.29 5.96 1.54
C LEU A 64 -15.78 4.53 1.35
N SER A 65 -16.80 4.12 2.12
CA SER A 65 -17.35 2.76 2.07
C SER A 65 -17.70 2.28 0.65
N PRO A 66 -18.35 3.09 -0.21
CA PRO A 66 -18.66 2.65 -1.58
C PRO A 66 -17.43 2.33 -2.43
N TYR A 67 -16.31 3.01 -2.18
CA TYR A 67 -15.07 2.81 -2.94
C TYR A 67 -14.34 1.56 -2.42
N LEU A 68 -14.13 1.47 -1.12
CA LEU A 68 -13.37 0.39 -0.49
C LEU A 68 -14.11 -0.96 -0.54
N ALA A 69 -15.43 -0.98 -0.34
CA ALA A 69 -16.21 -2.21 -0.33
C ALA A 69 -16.15 -2.96 -1.67
N ARG A 70 -16.02 -2.24 -2.79
CA ARG A 70 -15.91 -2.86 -4.12
C ARG A 70 -14.61 -3.64 -4.29
N PHE A 71 -13.51 -3.16 -3.73
CA PHE A 71 -12.23 -3.89 -3.75
C PHE A 71 -12.30 -5.15 -2.89
N GLU A 72 -12.91 -5.08 -1.70
CA GLU A 72 -13.16 -6.27 -0.87
C GLU A 72 -14.04 -7.30 -1.59
N GLU A 73 -15.12 -6.84 -2.23
CA GLU A 73 -16.04 -7.68 -2.98
C GLU A 73 -15.33 -8.37 -4.15
N ALA A 74 -14.58 -7.61 -4.96
CA ALA A 74 -13.83 -8.15 -6.09
C ALA A 74 -12.80 -9.20 -5.66
N LEU A 75 -12.05 -8.93 -4.59
CA LEU A 75 -11.09 -9.88 -4.02
C LEU A 75 -11.76 -11.19 -3.57
N ASN A 76 -12.88 -11.09 -2.86
CA ASN A 76 -13.57 -12.28 -2.35
C ASN A 76 -14.26 -13.08 -3.46
N ILE A 77 -14.79 -12.44 -4.50
CA ILE A 77 -15.31 -13.13 -5.69
C ILE A 77 -14.18 -13.92 -6.37
N ALA A 78 -13.05 -13.26 -6.64
CA ALA A 78 -11.89 -13.88 -7.27
C ALA A 78 -11.37 -15.07 -6.44
N ALA A 79 -11.15 -14.87 -5.14
CA ALA A 79 -10.65 -15.89 -4.24
C ALA A 79 -11.61 -17.09 -4.12
N ALA A 80 -12.92 -16.84 -4.08
CA ALA A 80 -13.92 -17.90 -4.00
C ALA A 80 -13.94 -18.75 -5.27
N GLN A 81 -13.71 -18.16 -6.44
CA GLN A 81 -13.58 -18.88 -7.71
C GLN A 81 -12.33 -19.75 -7.74
N VAL A 82 -11.18 -19.23 -7.28
CA VAL A 82 -9.93 -20.00 -7.16
C VAL A 82 -10.09 -21.19 -6.21
N ALA A 83 -10.72 -20.98 -5.04
CA ALA A 83 -10.97 -22.03 -4.07
C ALA A 83 -11.92 -23.12 -4.62
N ALA A 84 -12.96 -22.72 -5.35
CA ALA A 84 -13.89 -23.64 -5.99
C ALA A 84 -13.21 -24.50 -7.07
N ALA A 85 -12.41 -23.89 -7.94
CA ALA A 85 -11.67 -24.59 -8.99
C ALA A 85 -10.69 -25.63 -8.42
N THR A 86 -10.00 -25.28 -7.33
CA THR A 86 -9.07 -26.18 -6.64
C THR A 86 -9.78 -27.40 -6.03
N THR A 87 -11.01 -27.23 -5.54
CA THR A 87 -11.81 -28.31 -4.94
C THR A 87 -12.33 -29.27 -6.00
N THR A 88 -12.80 -28.76 -7.14
CA THR A 88 -13.29 -29.59 -8.25
C THR A 88 -12.19 -30.45 -8.87
N SER A 89 -10.96 -29.91 -8.98
CA SER A 89 -9.80 -30.65 -9.49
C SER A 89 -9.32 -31.78 -8.57
N LYS A 90 -9.70 -31.79 -7.28
CA LYS A 90 -9.27 -32.80 -6.29
C LYS A 90 -10.26 -33.97 -6.12
N ARG A 91 -11.43 -33.97 -6.78
CA ARG A 91 -12.31 -35.16 -6.79
C ARG A 91 -11.76 -36.20 -7.77
N PRO A 92 -11.44 -37.43 -7.34
CA PRO A 92 -11.10 -38.50 -8.29
C PRO A 92 -12.34 -38.86 -9.10
N SER A 93 -12.15 -39.07 -10.40
CA SER A 93 -13.17 -39.63 -11.29
C SER A 93 -13.47 -41.08 -10.89
N SER A 94 -14.39 -41.28 -9.95
CA SER A 94 -15.05 -42.58 -9.80
C SER A 94 -16.11 -42.72 -10.89
N ALA A 95 -15.88 -43.66 -11.78
CA ALA A 95 -16.76 -44.05 -12.87
C ALA A 95 -18.14 -44.54 -12.38
N GLY A 96 -19.16 -44.30 -13.22
CA GLY A 96 -20.32 -45.17 -13.40
C GLY A 96 -21.49 -45.01 -12.43
N GLY A 97 -22.61 -44.49 -12.93
CA GLY A 97 -23.91 -44.54 -12.25
C GLY A 97 -24.96 -43.71 -12.96
N GLU A 98 -25.73 -44.37 -13.83
CA GLU A 98 -26.91 -43.85 -14.52
C GLU A 98 -28.06 -43.51 -13.54
N GLY A 99 -28.98 -42.63 -13.95
CA GLY A 99 -30.22 -42.29 -13.25
C GLY A 99 -30.54 -40.80 -13.36
N GLU A 100 -31.10 -40.37 -14.48
CA GLU A 100 -32.53 -40.11 -14.72
C GLU A 100 -32.94 -38.67 -14.38
N ALA A 101 -33.55 -38.05 -15.40
CA ALA A 101 -34.00 -36.67 -15.42
C ALA A 101 -35.41 -36.56 -14.83
N GLU A 102 -35.67 -35.53 -14.03
CA GLU A 102 -37.01 -34.96 -13.94
C GLU A 102 -36.94 -33.44 -13.94
N SER A 103 -37.56 -32.89 -14.99
CA SER A 103 -38.02 -31.52 -15.13
C SER A 103 -39.23 -31.31 -14.23
N ASP A 104 -39.30 -30.19 -13.51
CA ASP A 104 -40.61 -29.58 -13.33
C ASP A 104 -40.54 -28.06 -13.21
N SER A 105 -41.47 -27.43 -13.91
CA SER A 105 -41.59 -26.01 -14.16
C SER A 105 -42.95 -25.56 -13.66
N LEU A 106 -43.05 -24.65 -12.69
CA LEU A 106 -44.29 -23.93 -12.43
C LEU A 106 -44.08 -22.48 -11.97
N LEU A 107 -44.61 -21.58 -12.80
CA LEU A 107 -45.00 -20.21 -12.52
C LEU A 107 -46.28 -20.18 -11.66
N SER A 108 -46.40 -19.27 -10.68
CA SER A 108 -47.69 -18.61 -10.35
C SER A 108 -47.59 -17.37 -9.44
N THR A 109 -47.93 -16.22 -10.03
CA THR A 109 -48.89 -15.17 -9.60
C THR A 109 -48.77 -14.35 -8.30
N ASN A 110 -49.16 -13.07 -8.44
CA ASN A 110 -49.08 -11.91 -7.54
C ASN A 110 -50.15 -11.76 -6.43
N GLY A 111 -49.75 -11.10 -5.32
CA GLY A 111 -50.48 -10.02 -4.59
C GLY A 111 -51.07 -10.34 -3.18
N PRO A 112 -51.39 -9.34 -2.31
CA PRO A 112 -50.63 -8.14 -1.89
C PRO A 112 -50.58 -7.91 -0.33
N GLN A 113 -49.59 -7.10 0.11
CA GLN A 113 -49.49 -6.24 1.32
C GLN A 113 -49.94 -6.71 2.73
N SER A 114 -48.99 -6.74 3.69
CA SER A 114 -49.11 -6.01 4.98
C SER A 114 -47.76 -5.92 5.72
N GLN A 115 -47.54 -4.79 6.39
CA GLN A 115 -46.34 -4.37 7.12
C GLN A 115 -46.00 -5.27 8.33
N GLY A 116 -44.71 -5.39 8.66
CA GLY A 116 -44.26 -5.73 10.01
C GLY A 116 -42.96 -6.51 10.11
N GLN A 117 -41.90 -5.83 10.56
CA GLN A 117 -40.67 -6.38 11.18
C GLN A 117 -39.64 -7.06 10.27
N SER A 118 -38.56 -6.32 10.02
CA SER A 118 -37.29 -6.82 9.50
C SER A 118 -36.61 -7.73 10.53
N GLN A 119 -36.88 -9.02 10.48
CA GLN A 119 -35.92 -10.04 10.93
C GLN A 119 -35.09 -10.46 9.72
N GLY A 120 -33.79 -10.25 9.82
CA GLY A 120 -32.83 -10.61 8.78
C GLY A 120 -32.92 -12.09 8.45
N GLN A 121 -33.42 -12.39 7.25
CA GLN A 121 -33.24 -13.71 6.66
C GLN A 121 -31.77 -13.85 6.25
N SER A 122 -31.06 -14.68 7.01
CA SER A 122 -29.75 -15.22 6.67
C SER A 122 -29.86 -16.03 5.38
N ASN A 123 -29.63 -15.35 4.25
CA ASN A 123 -29.32 -16.02 2.99
C ASN A 123 -28.00 -16.78 3.22
N GLY A 124 -28.00 -18.11 3.06
CA GLY A 124 -26.89 -19.01 3.40
C GLY A 124 -25.54 -18.48 2.92
N GLY A 125 -24.81 -17.83 3.82
CA GLY A 125 -23.62 -17.05 3.49
C GLY A 125 -22.48 -17.99 3.15
N ARG A 126 -22.07 -18.05 1.88
CA ARG A 126 -20.77 -18.62 1.53
C ARG A 126 -19.71 -17.87 2.33
N ALA A 127 -18.89 -18.60 3.08
CA ALA A 127 -17.80 -18.01 3.85
C ALA A 127 -16.89 -17.18 2.93
N LYS A 128 -16.61 -15.93 3.32
CA LYS A 128 -15.70 -15.03 2.61
C LYS A 128 -14.27 -15.57 2.75
N PRO A 129 -13.53 -15.84 1.66
CA PRO A 129 -12.15 -16.34 1.76
C PRO A 129 -11.15 -15.36 2.40
N TYR A 130 -11.42 -14.05 2.33
CA TYR A 130 -10.58 -13.01 2.89
C TYR A 130 -11.38 -12.07 3.80
N HIS A 131 -10.76 -11.71 4.91
CA HIS A 131 -11.29 -10.77 5.89
C HIS A 131 -10.48 -9.47 5.87
N LEU A 132 -11.17 -8.33 5.79
CA LEU A 132 -10.52 -7.02 5.90
C LEU A 132 -10.01 -6.84 7.33
N ILE A 133 -8.69 -6.80 7.51
CA ILE A 133 -8.04 -6.57 8.81
C ILE A 133 -7.93 -5.09 9.09
N ARG A 134 -7.53 -4.31 8.08
CA ARG A 134 -7.39 -2.86 8.22
C ARG A 134 -7.55 -2.14 6.90
N SER A 135 -8.29 -1.04 6.92
CA SER A 135 -8.19 0.01 5.91
C SER A 135 -7.83 1.33 6.57
N HIS A 136 -6.98 2.12 5.92
CA HIS A 136 -6.60 3.45 6.40
C HIS A 136 -6.17 4.35 5.24
N ASN A 137 -6.33 5.66 5.36
CA ASN A 137 -6.04 6.60 4.28
C ASN A 137 -5.43 7.92 4.75
N ALA A 138 -4.45 8.41 3.99
CA ALA A 138 -3.88 9.75 4.08
C ALA A 138 -4.28 10.52 2.82
N GLY A 139 -5.20 11.48 2.97
CA GLY A 139 -5.86 12.08 1.81
C GLY A 139 -6.43 11.00 0.89
N MET A 140 -6.17 11.12 -0.42
CA MET A 140 -6.65 10.16 -1.44
C MET A 140 -5.75 8.93 -1.60
N THR A 141 -4.86 8.64 -0.65
CA THR A 141 -4.00 7.45 -0.66
C THR A 141 -4.45 6.51 0.44
N ALA A 142 -4.83 5.28 0.10
CA ALA A 142 -5.31 4.30 1.04
C ALA A 142 -4.51 3.01 0.98
N VAL A 143 -4.48 2.30 2.10
CA VAL A 143 -4.05 0.92 2.18
C VAL A 143 -5.21 0.07 2.68
N MET A 144 -5.39 -1.12 2.10
CA MET A 144 -6.30 -2.15 2.59
C MET A 144 -5.51 -3.43 2.80
N VAL A 145 -5.53 -4.01 4.00
CA VAL A 145 -4.87 -5.28 4.31
C VAL A 145 -5.93 -6.31 4.68
N PHE A 146 -5.91 -7.43 3.97
CA PHE A 146 -6.77 -8.58 4.18
C PHE A 146 -5.94 -9.78 4.63
N ALA A 147 -6.53 -10.63 5.46
CA ALA A 147 -5.95 -11.91 5.82
C ALA A 147 -6.91 -13.04 5.45
N ARG A 148 -6.33 -14.16 5.03
CA ARG A 148 -7.07 -15.39 4.79
C ARG A 148 -7.55 -16.00 6.11
N ASP A 149 -6.67 -16.06 7.10
CA ASP A 149 -7.02 -16.37 8.48
C ASP A 149 -6.88 -15.10 9.36
N PRO A 150 -7.99 -14.49 9.81
CA PRO A 150 -7.95 -13.33 10.68
C PRO A 150 -7.49 -13.64 12.12
N GLU A 151 -7.61 -14.88 12.59
CA GLU A 151 -7.21 -15.27 13.96
C GLU A 151 -5.68 -15.36 14.12
N ALA A 152 -4.96 -15.53 13.00
CA ALA A 152 -3.52 -15.49 12.94
C ALA A 152 -2.93 -14.08 13.10
N VAL A 153 -3.74 -13.01 13.01
CA VAL A 153 -3.28 -11.62 13.21
C VAL A 153 -3.09 -11.33 14.71
N ARG A 154 -1.85 -11.11 15.14
CA ARG A 154 -1.50 -10.88 16.56
C ARG A 154 -1.35 -9.41 16.94
N ARG A 155 -0.81 -8.59 16.03
CA ARG A 155 -0.57 -7.16 16.27
C ARG A 155 -0.81 -6.38 14.99
N LEU A 156 -1.36 -5.18 15.16
CA LEU A 156 -1.65 -4.25 14.06
C LEU A 156 -1.25 -2.83 14.47
N GLN A 157 -0.36 -2.20 13.70
CA GLN A 157 -0.01 -0.78 13.85
C GLN A 157 -0.28 -0.04 12.55
N VAL A 158 -0.58 1.26 12.65
CA VAL A 158 -0.86 2.12 11.50
C VAL A 158 -0.13 3.43 11.65
N ALA A 159 0.38 3.96 10.54
CA ALA A 159 0.98 5.28 10.45
C ALA A 159 0.51 5.98 9.16
N GLU A 160 0.52 7.31 9.14
CA GLU A 160 0.20 8.09 7.95
C GLU A 160 1.12 9.31 7.82
N VAL A 161 1.32 9.84 6.61
CA VAL A 161 2.04 11.10 6.38
C VAL A 161 1.48 11.80 5.14
N GLY A 162 1.19 13.10 5.24
CA GLY A 162 0.77 13.93 4.12
C GLY A 162 1.94 14.66 3.46
N PHE A 163 1.88 14.89 2.14
CA PHE A 163 2.96 15.54 1.36
C PHE A 163 2.67 16.98 0.92
N GLY A 164 1.52 17.55 1.28
CA GLY A 164 1.15 18.89 0.87
C GLY A 164 1.52 19.96 1.91
N ALA A 165 0.97 21.16 1.71
CA ALA A 165 1.29 22.29 2.57
C ALA A 165 0.78 22.05 3.99
N ALA A 166 1.59 22.42 4.99
CA ALA A 166 1.29 22.20 6.41
C ALA A 166 0.94 20.73 6.75
N ASP A 167 1.62 19.80 6.09
CA ASP A 167 1.45 18.35 6.21
C ASP A 167 0.05 17.82 5.80
N MET A 168 -0.81 18.69 5.25
CA MET A 168 -2.09 18.32 4.65
C MET A 168 -1.88 17.92 3.21
N GLY A 169 -2.39 16.78 2.76
CA GLY A 169 -2.03 16.25 1.46
C GLY A 169 -3.21 15.68 0.67
N ASN A 170 -3.40 16.16 -0.56
CA ASN A 170 -4.07 15.36 -1.59
C ASN A 170 -3.26 14.08 -1.94
N LYS A 171 -1.99 14.05 -1.52
CA LYS A 171 -1.00 12.99 -1.69
C LYS A 171 -0.34 12.70 -0.34
N GLY A 172 0.05 11.46 -0.11
CA GLY A 172 0.66 11.04 1.14
C GLY A 172 1.15 9.60 1.09
N ALA A 173 1.44 9.05 2.26
CA ALA A 173 1.69 7.63 2.45
C ALA A 173 0.96 7.12 3.69
N VAL A 174 0.64 5.84 3.68
CA VAL A 174 0.02 5.13 4.78
C VAL A 174 0.76 3.82 5.00
N GLY A 175 1.17 3.58 6.24
CA GLY A 175 1.80 2.34 6.67
C GLY A 175 0.81 1.48 7.47
N VAL A 176 0.74 0.19 7.17
CA VAL A 176 0.13 -0.83 8.04
C VAL A 176 1.16 -1.89 8.35
N ARG A 177 1.41 -2.13 9.64
CA ARG A 177 2.29 -3.19 10.12
C ARG A 177 1.47 -4.28 10.78
N VAL A 178 1.66 -5.52 10.35
CA VAL A 178 0.95 -6.70 10.83
C VAL A 178 1.95 -7.72 11.35
N ALA A 179 1.75 -8.20 12.57
CA ALA A 179 2.39 -9.42 13.06
C ALA A 179 1.44 -10.60 12.83
N TYR A 180 1.86 -11.56 12.01
CA TYR A 180 1.06 -12.68 11.55
C TYR A 180 1.66 -14.01 12.05
N ALA A 181 0.87 -14.85 12.69
CA ALA A 181 1.31 -16.17 13.15
C ALA A 181 1.56 -17.08 11.95
N ALA A 182 2.74 -17.67 11.87
CA ALA A 182 3.14 -18.49 10.73
C ALA A 182 3.29 -19.96 11.13
N GLY A 183 2.29 -20.78 10.80
CA GLY A 183 2.29 -22.22 11.05
C GLY A 183 1.71 -22.64 12.41
N ASP A 184 1.65 -23.96 12.62
CA ASP A 184 1.00 -24.59 13.79
C ASP A 184 1.91 -24.67 15.04
N ASP A 185 3.22 -24.41 14.91
CA ASP A 185 4.20 -24.61 16.00
C ASP A 185 4.88 -23.31 16.48
N ASP A 186 4.93 -23.20 17.81
CA ASP A 186 5.82 -22.37 18.67
C ASP A 186 5.62 -20.84 18.74
N GLY A 187 4.50 -20.30 18.27
CA GLY A 187 4.19 -18.87 18.46
C GLY A 187 5.07 -17.92 17.65
N SER A 188 5.78 -18.43 16.65
CA SER A 188 6.57 -17.62 15.71
C SER A 188 5.65 -16.71 14.87
N THR A 189 6.01 -15.43 14.77
CA THR A 189 5.25 -14.43 14.00
C THR A 189 6.13 -13.78 12.95
N ALA A 190 5.65 -13.74 11.71
CA ALA A 190 6.22 -12.88 10.68
C ALA A 190 5.64 -11.47 10.82
N GLU A 191 6.50 -10.46 10.94
CA GLU A 191 6.07 -9.07 10.93
C GLU A 191 6.26 -8.48 9.53
N VAL A 192 5.20 -7.88 8.99
CA VAL A 192 5.17 -7.32 7.64
C VAL A 192 4.64 -5.89 7.70
N THR A 193 5.39 -4.96 7.13
CA THR A 193 5.05 -3.55 7.00
C THR A 193 4.72 -3.24 5.54
N PHE A 194 3.49 -2.86 5.27
CA PHE A 194 3.03 -2.39 3.96
C PHE A 194 2.92 -0.86 3.97
N VAL A 195 3.57 -0.19 3.02
CA VAL A 195 3.49 1.26 2.82
C VAL A 195 2.83 1.53 1.47
N ALA A 196 1.61 2.08 1.51
CA ALA A 196 0.93 2.63 0.34
C ALA A 196 1.34 4.09 0.15
N THR A 197 1.68 4.53 -1.06
CA THR A 197 2.06 5.94 -1.27
C THR A 197 1.65 6.52 -2.63
N HIS A 198 1.52 7.85 -2.68
CA HIS A 198 1.25 8.60 -3.89
C HIS A 198 2.20 9.80 -3.98
N PHE A 199 3.21 9.72 -4.83
CA PHE A 199 4.26 10.76 -4.92
C PHE A 199 3.85 11.94 -5.81
N ALA A 200 4.65 13.01 -5.77
CA ALA A 200 4.45 14.20 -6.60
C ALA A 200 4.44 13.87 -8.10
N ALA A 201 3.34 14.26 -8.76
CA ALA A 201 3.11 14.08 -10.18
C ALA A 201 3.89 15.08 -11.05
N MET A 202 3.82 14.90 -12.37
CA MET A 202 4.49 15.69 -13.42
C MET A 202 5.97 15.37 -13.62
N GLU A 203 6.43 15.54 -14.85
CA GLU A 203 7.76 15.17 -15.36
C GLU A 203 8.88 15.86 -14.57
N TRP A 204 8.72 17.15 -14.28
CA TRP A 204 9.75 18.00 -13.65
C TRP A 204 9.88 17.83 -12.12
N ASN A 205 9.00 17.07 -11.48
CA ASN A 205 8.94 16.97 -10.02
C ASN A 205 9.83 15.87 -9.41
N LEU A 206 10.90 15.46 -10.11
CA LEU A 206 11.83 14.41 -9.65
C LEU A 206 12.36 14.65 -8.23
N ARG A 207 12.87 15.86 -7.97
CA ARG A 207 13.37 16.24 -6.64
C ARG A 207 12.29 16.17 -5.57
N ARG A 208 11.04 16.50 -5.93
CA ARG A 208 9.90 16.46 -5.00
C ARG A 208 9.51 15.02 -4.67
N ARG A 209 9.59 14.08 -5.62
CA ARG A 209 9.40 12.64 -5.38
C ARG A 209 10.43 12.09 -4.41
N ASN A 210 11.71 12.40 -4.61
CA ASN A 210 12.76 12.00 -3.67
C ASN A 210 12.59 12.63 -2.29
N LYS A 211 12.03 13.86 -2.21
CA LYS A 211 11.66 14.48 -0.93
C LYS A 211 10.48 13.75 -0.28
N ASN A 212 9.48 13.29 -1.05
CA ASN A 212 8.37 12.51 -0.53
C ASN A 212 8.86 11.22 0.14
N TRP A 213 9.82 10.52 -0.45
CA TRP A 213 10.47 9.39 0.20
C TRP A 213 11.15 9.76 1.52
N ARG A 214 11.92 10.87 1.55
CA ARG A 214 12.55 11.34 2.80
C ARG A 214 11.52 11.62 3.90
N SER A 215 10.39 12.22 3.56
CA SER A 215 9.28 12.43 4.49
C SER A 215 8.67 11.12 4.99
N ILE A 216 8.58 10.08 4.16
CA ILE A 216 8.16 8.75 4.64
C ILE A 216 9.14 8.23 5.69
N VAL A 217 10.44 8.23 5.40
CA VAL A 217 11.46 7.67 6.30
C VAL A 217 11.53 8.45 7.62
N SER A 218 11.49 9.78 7.55
CA SER A 218 11.56 10.68 8.71
C SER A 218 10.28 10.67 9.54
N ASP A 219 9.12 10.68 8.88
CA ASP A 219 7.87 11.06 9.54
C ASP A 219 6.93 9.88 9.71
N LEU A 220 6.92 8.86 8.85
CA LEU A 220 5.99 7.71 8.91
C LEU A 220 6.34 6.71 10.03
N VAL A 221 6.23 7.17 11.28
CA VAL A 221 6.44 6.37 12.49
C VAL A 221 5.14 5.81 13.06
N PHE A 222 5.21 4.59 13.60
CA PHE A 222 4.07 3.80 14.10
C PHE A 222 3.69 4.07 15.57
N GLU A 223 4.54 4.78 16.30
CA GLU A 223 4.36 5.19 17.69
C GLU A 223 4.86 6.64 17.86
N ASN A 224 4.51 7.29 18.97
CA ASN A 224 4.94 8.65 19.26
C ASN A 224 6.44 8.67 19.63
N PRO A 225 7.33 9.29 18.83
CA PRO A 225 8.75 9.33 19.15
C PRO A 225 9.02 9.98 20.51
N LYS A 226 8.24 10.99 20.91
CA LYS A 226 8.45 11.65 22.20
C LYS A 226 8.21 10.73 23.38
N GLU A 227 7.16 9.91 23.34
CA GLU A 227 6.88 8.92 24.42
C GLU A 227 7.95 7.82 24.48
N VAL A 228 8.50 7.43 23.33
CA VAL A 228 9.60 6.45 23.24
C VAL A 228 10.87 6.99 23.88
N ILE A 229 11.11 8.31 23.77
CA ILE A 229 12.26 9.01 24.33
C ILE A 229 12.05 9.36 25.81
N GLU A 230 10.89 9.90 26.19
CA GLU A 230 10.56 10.38 27.54
C GLU A 230 10.51 9.26 28.59
N GLY A 231 10.12 8.04 28.19
CA GLY A 231 10.12 6.87 29.09
C GLY A 231 11.51 6.49 29.67
N LEU A 232 12.57 7.20 29.28
CA LEU A 232 13.96 7.00 29.69
C LEU A 232 14.54 8.19 30.47
N GLU A 233 13.88 9.35 30.55
CA GLU A 233 14.36 10.49 31.36
C GLU A 233 14.35 10.19 32.87
N GLY A 234 13.63 9.16 33.30
CA GLY A 234 13.62 8.65 34.68
C GLY A 234 14.88 7.89 35.11
N LEU A 235 15.83 7.63 34.20
CA LEU A 235 17.05 6.84 34.46
C LEU A 235 18.36 7.64 34.30
N GLY A 236 18.31 8.96 34.07
CA GLY A 236 19.51 9.72 33.73
C GLY A 236 19.43 11.23 33.91
N SER A 237 18.93 11.71 35.05
CA SER A 237 19.30 13.06 35.52
C SER A 237 20.56 12.96 36.40
N GLY A 238 21.68 12.61 35.75
CA GLY A 238 23.00 12.90 36.30
C GLY A 238 23.28 14.41 36.20
N PRO A 239 24.06 15.00 37.12
CA PRO A 239 24.09 16.44 37.34
C PRO A 239 24.72 17.18 36.14
N LYS A 240 23.88 17.65 35.22
CA LYS A 240 24.22 18.74 34.29
C LYS A 240 24.43 20.01 35.10
N GLY A 241 25.62 20.15 35.68
CA GLY A 241 25.97 21.34 36.45
C GLY A 241 27.21 21.21 37.33
N ARG A 242 28.27 20.52 36.89
CA ARG A 242 29.57 20.54 37.62
C ARG A 242 30.79 20.21 36.76
N LEU A 243 30.88 20.76 35.55
CA LEU A 243 32.11 20.72 34.75
C LEU A 243 32.39 22.11 34.18
N LEU A 244 32.69 23.07 35.06
CA LEU A 244 33.30 24.35 34.68
C LEU A 244 34.19 24.97 35.78
N ASP A 245 34.50 24.25 36.86
CA ASP A 245 35.45 24.70 37.89
C ASP A 245 36.34 23.54 38.34
N SER A 246 37.45 23.31 37.63
CA SER A 246 38.73 22.83 38.20
C SER A 246 39.77 22.65 37.10
N ALA A 247 40.18 23.78 36.51
CA ALA A 247 41.48 23.87 35.87
C ALA A 247 42.56 23.94 36.97
N ALA A 248 42.86 22.81 37.62
CA ALA A 248 44.04 22.65 38.46
C ALA A 248 44.43 21.17 38.51
N SER A 249 45.47 20.81 37.74
CA SER A 249 45.98 19.46 37.63
C SER A 249 46.48 18.90 38.96
N GLN A 250 45.83 17.86 39.46
CA GLN A 250 46.50 16.74 40.12
C GLN A 250 46.12 15.47 39.37
N GLY A 251 47.07 14.54 39.23
CA GLY A 251 46.95 13.37 38.35
C GLY A 251 45.70 12.57 38.66
N ILE A 252 44.95 12.23 37.59
CA ILE A 252 43.77 11.37 37.64
C ILE A 252 44.23 10.02 38.20
N THR A 253 43.53 9.53 39.21
CA THR A 253 43.82 8.21 39.78
C THR A 253 43.27 7.11 38.86
N PRO A 254 43.88 5.91 38.83
CA PRO A 254 43.36 4.79 38.03
C PRO A 254 41.89 4.44 38.32
N GLU A 255 41.44 4.67 39.55
CA GLU A 255 40.06 4.45 39.99
C GLU A 255 39.09 5.50 39.40
N GLU A 256 39.53 6.75 39.22
CA GLU A 256 38.75 7.82 38.58
C GLU A 256 38.65 7.61 37.06
N GLU A 257 39.72 7.13 36.41
CA GLU A 257 39.69 6.73 34.98
C GLU A 257 38.72 5.56 34.75
N GLU A 258 38.70 4.56 35.65
CA GLU A 258 37.77 3.43 35.57
C GLU A 258 36.31 3.86 35.75
N GLN A 259 36.04 4.78 36.68
CA GLN A 259 34.70 5.35 36.87
C GLN A 259 34.23 6.17 35.66
N GLU A 260 35.11 6.97 35.07
CA GLU A 260 34.79 7.77 33.88
C GLU A 260 34.53 6.87 32.65
N MET A 261 35.28 5.79 32.49
CA MET A 261 35.04 4.77 31.47
C MET A 261 33.67 4.07 31.67
N LEU A 262 33.33 3.68 32.90
CA LEU A 262 32.02 3.07 33.20
C LEU A 262 30.85 4.01 32.91
N LEU A 263 30.95 5.29 33.32
CA LEU A 263 29.95 6.32 33.03
C LEU A 263 29.79 6.55 31.52
N SER A 264 30.90 6.55 30.77
CA SER A 264 30.87 6.69 29.31
C SER A 264 30.23 5.48 28.63
N ALA A 265 30.53 4.26 29.10
CA ALA A 265 29.95 3.02 28.59
C ALA A 265 28.45 2.90 28.89
N GLU A 266 28.00 3.33 30.07
CA GLU A 266 26.58 3.41 30.42
C GLU A 266 25.83 4.42 29.52
N GLN A 267 26.43 5.58 29.24
CA GLN A 267 25.86 6.57 28.31
C GLN A 267 25.79 6.05 26.89
N GLU A 268 26.82 5.35 26.42
CA GLU A 268 26.86 4.73 25.09
C GLU A 268 25.80 3.63 24.96
N ALA A 269 25.66 2.76 25.97
CA ALA A 269 24.62 1.74 26.01
C ALA A 269 23.20 2.35 25.99
N ALA A 270 22.99 3.46 26.69
CA ALA A 270 21.71 4.18 26.69
C ALA A 270 21.40 4.82 25.32
N LEU A 271 22.41 5.39 24.64
CA LEU A 271 22.26 5.94 23.28
C LEU A 271 21.97 4.86 22.24
N LEU A 272 22.62 3.70 22.35
CA LEU A 272 22.35 2.54 21.49
C LEU A 272 20.93 2.04 21.69
N GLN A 273 20.49 1.86 22.95
CA GLN A 273 19.12 1.47 23.26
C GLN A 273 18.09 2.49 22.74
N HIS A 274 18.40 3.78 22.81
CA HIS A 274 17.55 4.85 22.27
C HIS A 274 17.39 4.73 20.75
N ASN A 275 18.49 4.54 20.03
CA ASN A 275 18.49 4.35 18.59
C ASN A 275 17.71 3.10 18.19
N ASP A 276 17.84 1.99 18.94
CA ASP A 276 17.11 0.74 18.70
C ASP A 276 15.59 0.92 18.76
N ARG A 277 15.10 1.63 19.78
CA ARG A 277 13.67 1.88 19.93
C ARG A 277 13.13 2.80 18.84
N LEU A 278 13.88 3.84 18.47
CA LEU A 278 13.53 4.72 17.35
C LEU A 278 13.50 3.95 16.01
N ARG A 279 14.46 3.05 15.77
CA ARG A 279 14.42 2.14 14.60
C ARG A 279 13.17 1.26 14.63
N GLY A 280 12.80 0.75 15.80
CA GLY A 280 11.60 -0.07 16.01
C GLY A 280 10.27 0.60 15.63
N ILE A 281 10.17 1.92 15.71
CA ILE A 281 8.96 2.67 15.33
C ILE A 281 8.99 3.17 13.89
N SER A 282 10.14 3.12 13.20
CA SER A 282 10.31 3.55 11.81
C SER A 282 9.79 2.52 10.81
N VAL A 283 9.75 2.86 9.51
CA VAL A 283 9.45 1.88 8.44
C VAL A 283 10.52 0.80 8.28
N PHE A 284 11.75 1.05 8.73
CA PHE A 284 12.89 0.13 8.67
C PHE A 284 13.06 -0.66 9.97
N ARG A 285 11.94 -1.08 10.56
CA ARG A 285 11.97 -1.87 11.80
C ARG A 285 12.78 -3.16 11.60
N PRO A 286 13.80 -3.43 12.42
CA PRO A 286 14.51 -4.70 12.41
C PRO A 286 13.55 -5.88 12.64
N GLY A 287 13.73 -6.97 11.89
CA GLY A 287 12.86 -8.15 11.97
C GLY A 287 11.49 -8.02 11.28
N SER A 288 11.20 -6.88 10.63
CA SER A 288 10.01 -6.71 9.79
C SER A 288 10.39 -6.78 8.32
N HIS A 289 9.57 -7.47 7.51
CA HIS A 289 9.55 -7.26 6.07
C HIS A 289 8.96 -5.89 5.75
N LEU A 290 9.47 -5.23 4.71
CA LEU A 290 8.97 -3.93 4.25
C LEU A 290 8.61 -4.00 2.78
N PHE A 291 7.37 -3.64 2.44
CA PHE A 291 6.89 -3.48 1.08
C PHE A 291 6.38 -2.06 0.88
N VAL A 292 6.83 -1.39 -0.18
CA VAL A 292 6.39 -0.05 -0.57
C VAL A 292 5.72 -0.16 -1.93
N ALA A 293 4.45 0.18 -2.01
CA ALA A 293 3.66 0.09 -3.23
C ALA A 293 2.92 1.40 -3.50
N GLY A 294 2.88 1.86 -4.74
CA GLY A 294 2.18 3.10 -5.04
C GLY A 294 2.32 3.62 -6.46
N ASP A 295 1.57 4.69 -6.75
CA ASP A 295 1.88 5.61 -7.84
C ASP A 295 3.04 6.52 -7.40
N LEU A 296 4.26 6.05 -7.66
CA LEU A 296 5.50 6.75 -7.35
C LEU A 296 5.79 7.88 -8.33
N ASN A 297 5.02 7.98 -9.43
CA ASN A 297 5.05 9.08 -10.39
C ASN A 297 6.43 9.36 -11.04
N TYR A 298 7.41 8.47 -10.91
CA TYR A 298 8.66 8.56 -11.65
C TYR A 298 8.39 8.36 -13.14
N ARG A 299 9.11 9.12 -13.97
CA ARG A 299 8.87 9.21 -15.42
C ARG A 299 10.11 8.76 -16.18
N ILE A 300 9.98 8.63 -17.50
CA ILE A 300 11.12 8.41 -18.41
C ILE A 300 11.74 9.73 -18.93
N GLY A 301 11.24 10.88 -18.47
CA GLY A 301 11.66 12.20 -18.92
C GLY A 301 11.40 13.31 -17.90
N ALA A 302 12.29 14.31 -17.83
CA ALA A 302 12.20 15.43 -16.90
C ALA A 302 11.32 16.59 -17.39
N LYS A 303 10.95 16.58 -18.67
CA LYS A 303 10.06 17.56 -19.34
C LYS A 303 8.96 16.80 -20.07
N THR A 304 7.88 17.49 -20.40
CA THR A 304 6.82 16.94 -21.27
C THR A 304 7.40 16.49 -22.61
N PRO A 305 6.83 15.47 -23.26
CA PRO A 305 7.27 15.04 -24.57
C PRO A 305 7.17 16.19 -25.59
N PRO A 306 8.19 16.41 -26.44
CA PRO A 306 8.06 17.31 -27.58
C PRO A 306 7.06 16.75 -28.60
N PRO A 307 6.55 17.59 -29.53
CA PRO A 307 5.74 17.10 -30.65
C PRO A 307 6.47 15.98 -31.41
N LEU A 308 5.73 14.94 -31.81
CA LEU A 308 6.25 13.78 -32.55
C LEU A 308 7.32 12.96 -31.81
N ALA A 309 7.35 13.05 -30.47
CA ALA A 309 8.18 12.17 -29.66
C ALA A 309 7.85 10.69 -29.92
N ALA A 310 8.90 9.87 -30.08
CA ALA A 310 8.75 8.43 -30.18
C ALA A 310 8.29 7.85 -28.84
N PHE A 311 7.14 7.16 -28.85
CA PHE A 311 6.56 6.54 -27.67
C PHE A 311 6.79 5.02 -27.70
N PRO A 312 6.87 4.38 -26.52
CA PRO A 312 6.99 2.93 -26.41
C PRO A 312 5.93 2.18 -27.22
N SER A 313 6.38 1.23 -28.03
CA SER A 313 5.55 0.27 -28.77
C SER A 313 5.50 -1.08 -28.04
N LEU A 314 4.39 -1.79 -28.19
CA LEU A 314 4.24 -3.18 -27.73
C LEU A 314 4.77 -4.20 -28.74
N ASP A 315 5.01 -3.78 -29.99
CA ASP A 315 5.55 -4.63 -31.04
C ASP A 315 7.06 -4.83 -30.87
N ALA A 316 7.48 -6.08 -30.68
CA ALA A 316 8.88 -6.46 -30.53
C ALA A 316 9.74 -6.19 -31.79
N SER A 317 9.11 -6.03 -32.96
CA SER A 317 9.79 -5.67 -34.21
C SER A 317 9.97 -4.15 -34.40
N SER A 318 9.31 -3.34 -33.56
CA SER A 318 9.43 -1.88 -33.62
C SER A 318 10.80 -1.41 -33.11
N PRO A 319 11.43 -0.40 -33.75
CA PRO A 319 12.61 0.27 -33.18
C PRO A 319 12.30 0.93 -31.82
N ASP A 320 11.03 1.25 -31.58
CA ASP A 320 10.54 1.84 -30.34
C ASP A 320 9.96 0.80 -29.37
N TYR A 321 10.38 -0.47 -29.48
CA TYR A 321 9.94 -1.51 -28.54
C TYR A 321 10.23 -1.09 -27.08
N TRP A 322 9.21 -1.18 -26.23
CA TRP A 322 9.21 -0.56 -24.90
C TRP A 322 10.43 -0.85 -24.00
N PRO A 323 11.10 -2.02 -24.02
CA PRO A 323 12.25 -2.27 -23.15
C PRO A 323 13.41 -1.31 -23.39
N ALA A 324 13.53 -0.77 -24.61
CA ALA A 324 14.54 0.24 -24.94
C ALA A 324 14.40 1.53 -24.10
N PHE A 325 13.24 1.77 -23.49
CA PHE A 325 12.96 2.94 -22.66
C PHE A 325 13.25 2.71 -21.16
N LEU A 326 13.47 1.47 -20.71
CA LEU A 326 13.75 1.17 -19.29
C LEU A 326 15.00 1.90 -18.78
N GLY A 327 16.03 2.06 -19.64
CA GLY A 327 17.24 2.81 -19.29
C GLY A 327 17.00 4.29 -18.97
N ARG A 328 15.81 4.82 -19.27
CA ARG A 328 15.39 6.20 -18.97
C ARG A 328 14.53 6.31 -17.70
N ASP A 329 14.17 5.20 -17.07
CA ASP A 329 13.31 5.19 -15.89
C ASP A 329 13.97 5.93 -14.71
N GLN A 330 13.38 7.05 -14.32
CA GLN A 330 13.92 7.88 -13.24
C GLN A 330 13.95 7.14 -11.89
N LEU A 331 13.00 6.26 -11.59
CA LEU A 331 13.02 5.55 -10.30
C LEU A 331 14.25 4.66 -10.20
N THR A 332 14.49 3.85 -11.22
CA THR A 332 15.64 2.94 -11.29
C THR A 332 16.94 3.73 -11.12
N GLN A 333 17.13 4.80 -11.91
CA GLN A 333 18.33 5.64 -11.84
C GLN A 333 18.52 6.33 -10.47
N GLU A 334 17.46 6.86 -9.87
CA GLU A 334 17.54 7.55 -8.58
C GLU A 334 17.77 6.59 -7.40
N ARG A 335 17.17 5.39 -7.47
CA ARG A 335 17.33 4.33 -6.47
C ARG A 335 18.73 3.74 -6.51
N GLU A 336 19.23 3.37 -7.69
CA GLU A 336 20.59 2.83 -7.87
C GLU A 336 21.66 3.83 -7.44
N ALA A 337 21.38 5.12 -7.58
CA ALA A 337 22.28 6.17 -7.11
C ALA A 337 22.05 6.59 -5.64
N GLY A 338 21.27 5.82 -4.87
CA GLY A 338 21.07 6.03 -3.44
C GLY A 338 20.40 7.35 -3.06
N ARG A 339 19.56 7.94 -3.94
CA ARG A 339 18.92 9.26 -3.69
C ARG A 339 17.49 9.15 -3.15
N THR A 340 16.90 7.97 -3.26
CA THR A 340 15.51 7.65 -2.92
C THR A 340 15.37 6.13 -2.69
N LEU A 341 14.31 5.69 -2.02
CA LEU A 341 13.97 4.28 -1.79
C LEU A 341 15.18 3.45 -1.27
N HIS A 342 15.99 4.05 -0.39
CA HIS A 342 17.26 3.48 0.10
C HIS A 342 17.10 2.04 0.60
N GLY A 343 17.96 1.14 0.11
CA GLY A 343 17.99 -0.27 0.48
C GLY A 343 16.90 -1.15 -0.15
N LEU A 344 15.87 -0.57 -0.78
CA LEU A 344 14.79 -1.37 -1.37
C LEU A 344 15.19 -1.94 -2.72
N SER A 345 14.83 -3.21 -2.92
CA SER A 345 14.87 -3.93 -4.19
C SER A 345 13.56 -3.82 -4.95
N GLU A 346 13.61 -4.12 -6.24
CA GLU A 346 12.44 -4.23 -7.11
C GLU A 346 12.67 -5.39 -8.07
N ALA A 347 11.63 -6.18 -8.32
CA ALA A 347 11.71 -7.27 -9.27
C ALA A 347 11.89 -6.72 -10.71
N PRO A 348 12.53 -7.47 -11.62
CA PRO A 348 12.70 -7.03 -13.00
C PRO A 348 11.37 -6.67 -13.67
N ILE A 349 11.32 -5.49 -14.30
CA ILE A 349 10.14 -5.06 -15.06
C ILE A 349 10.13 -5.75 -16.42
N THR A 350 9.17 -6.64 -16.61
CA THR A 350 8.95 -7.39 -17.86
C THR A 350 7.66 -6.97 -18.57
N PHE A 351 7.15 -5.78 -18.26
CA PHE A 351 5.88 -5.27 -18.76
C PHE A 351 5.98 -3.81 -19.25
N PRO A 352 5.11 -3.39 -20.20
CA PRO A 352 5.15 -2.04 -20.77
C PRO A 352 4.72 -0.96 -19.77
N PRO A 353 4.92 0.33 -20.11
CA PRO A 353 4.51 1.44 -19.25
C PRO A 353 3.01 1.43 -18.92
N THR A 354 2.69 1.67 -17.65
CA THR A 354 1.33 1.58 -17.08
C THR A 354 0.57 2.90 -17.07
N TYR A 355 1.21 4.00 -17.47
CA TYR A 355 0.69 5.36 -17.48
C TYR A 355 1.28 6.14 -18.66
N LYS A 356 0.64 7.14 -19.28
CA LYS A 356 -0.76 7.55 -19.14
C LYS A 356 -1.56 6.96 -20.30
N LEU A 357 -2.51 6.11 -19.98
CA LEU A 357 -3.37 5.47 -20.97
C LEU A 357 -4.50 6.42 -21.38
N ASP A 358 -4.84 6.39 -22.65
CA ASP A 358 -6.05 6.99 -23.21
C ASP A 358 -6.93 5.89 -23.78
N VAL A 359 -8.00 5.55 -23.06
CA VAL A 359 -8.89 4.42 -23.37
C VAL A 359 -9.68 4.73 -24.65
N GLN A 360 -9.62 3.81 -25.60
CA GLN A 360 -10.28 3.94 -26.89
C GLN A 360 -11.64 3.19 -26.91
N SER A 361 -12.45 3.52 -27.92
CA SER A 361 -13.73 2.85 -28.18
C SER A 361 -13.59 1.58 -29.02
N GLY A 362 -12.52 1.46 -29.81
CA GLY A 362 -12.29 0.35 -30.74
C GLY A 362 -10.82 0.04 -30.94
N ALA A 363 -10.54 -1.04 -31.68
CA ALA A 363 -9.18 -1.55 -31.89
C ALA A 363 -8.33 -0.68 -32.81
N GLU A 364 -8.94 0.03 -33.76
CA GLU A 364 -8.23 0.80 -34.79
C GLU A 364 -7.43 1.94 -34.18
N GLY A 365 -6.11 1.94 -34.42
CA GLY A 365 -5.18 2.93 -33.90
C GLY A 365 -4.78 2.70 -32.45
N ALA A 366 -5.26 1.65 -31.79
CA ALA A 366 -4.87 1.30 -30.44
C ALA A 366 -3.45 0.72 -30.40
N VAL A 367 -2.70 1.01 -29.35
CA VAL A 367 -1.35 0.45 -29.13
C VAL A 367 -1.40 -1.07 -28.94
N ASN A 368 -2.50 -1.60 -28.39
CA ASN A 368 -2.76 -3.03 -28.23
C ASN A 368 -3.74 -3.60 -29.28
N GLU A 369 -3.84 -2.98 -30.45
CA GLU A 369 -4.74 -3.36 -31.55
C GLU A 369 -4.70 -4.87 -31.90
N ALA A 370 -3.52 -5.48 -31.96
CA ALA A 370 -3.36 -6.91 -32.26
C ALA A 370 -3.97 -7.82 -31.18
N GLU A 371 -3.87 -7.43 -29.90
CA GLU A 371 -4.45 -8.14 -28.78
C GLU A 371 -5.98 -8.05 -28.81
N VAL A 372 -6.51 -6.84 -29.03
CA VAL A 372 -7.95 -6.57 -29.11
C VAL A 372 -8.57 -7.36 -30.26
N ARG A 373 -7.94 -7.39 -31.44
CA ARG A 373 -8.44 -8.18 -32.58
C ARG A 373 -8.41 -9.67 -32.32
N ARG A 374 -7.36 -10.18 -31.65
CA ARG A 374 -7.27 -11.60 -31.29
C ARG A 374 -8.38 -12.00 -30.31
N ALA A 375 -8.62 -11.16 -29.29
CA ALA A 375 -9.70 -11.38 -28.34
C ALA A 375 -11.08 -11.34 -29.03
N GLY A 376 -11.31 -10.36 -29.93
CA GLY A 376 -12.55 -10.25 -30.69
C GLY A 376 -12.81 -11.40 -31.66
N ALA A 377 -11.77 -11.95 -32.28
CA ALA A 377 -11.88 -13.09 -33.21
C ALA A 377 -12.15 -14.44 -32.49
N GLY A 378 -11.85 -14.53 -31.20
CA GLY A 378 -12.02 -15.74 -30.38
C GLY A 378 -13.12 -15.65 -29.32
N ALA A 379 -13.91 -14.57 -29.29
CA ALA A 379 -14.87 -14.32 -28.23
C ALA A 379 -16.10 -15.24 -28.32
N GLY A 380 -16.06 -16.37 -27.61
CA GLY A 380 -17.26 -17.01 -27.09
C GLY A 380 -17.90 -16.15 -26.00
N ALA A 381 -19.18 -16.38 -25.70
CA ALA A 381 -19.88 -15.71 -24.62
C ALA A 381 -19.17 -15.98 -23.27
N GLY A 382 -18.39 -15.01 -22.77
CA GLY A 382 -17.66 -15.11 -21.50
C GLY A 382 -16.17 -14.76 -21.53
N ALA A 383 -15.58 -14.39 -22.67
CA ALA A 383 -14.19 -13.91 -22.71
C ALA A 383 -14.02 -12.54 -22.02
N ALA A 384 -12.96 -12.37 -21.23
CA ALA A 384 -12.62 -11.10 -20.58
C ALA A 384 -12.39 -9.99 -21.63
N GLU A 385 -12.96 -8.82 -21.38
CA GLU A 385 -12.84 -7.66 -22.29
C GLU A 385 -11.39 -7.17 -22.33
N VAL A 386 -10.78 -7.17 -23.52
CA VAL A 386 -9.50 -6.47 -23.76
C VAL A 386 -9.79 -5.03 -24.11
N VAL A 387 -9.44 -4.11 -23.22
CA VAL A 387 -9.69 -2.67 -23.40
C VAL A 387 -8.66 -2.08 -24.38
N PRO A 388 -9.08 -1.51 -25.52
CA PRO A 388 -8.18 -0.83 -26.43
C PRO A 388 -7.71 0.50 -25.85
N PHE A 389 -6.42 0.84 -26.00
CA PHE A 389 -5.87 2.10 -25.49
C PHE A 389 -4.76 2.67 -26.40
N THR A 390 -4.51 3.97 -26.28
CA THR A 390 -3.29 4.63 -26.76
C THR A 390 -2.57 5.31 -25.61
N TYR A 391 -1.40 5.88 -25.87
CA TYR A 391 -0.70 6.71 -24.89
C TYR A 391 -1.02 8.18 -25.09
N ALA A 392 -1.32 8.90 -24.01
CA ALA A 392 -1.66 10.30 -24.07
C ALA A 392 -0.48 11.17 -24.57
N PRO A 393 -0.62 11.98 -25.64
CA PRO A 393 0.51 12.63 -26.31
C PRO A 393 1.21 13.72 -25.49
N HIS A 394 0.55 14.22 -24.44
CA HIS A 394 1.06 15.27 -23.56
C HIS A 394 1.80 14.72 -22.32
N ARG A 395 1.98 13.40 -22.24
CA ARG A 395 2.65 12.70 -21.14
C ARG A 395 3.58 11.64 -21.70
N TRP A 396 4.75 11.49 -21.09
CA TRP A 396 5.59 10.35 -21.40
C TRP A 396 4.97 9.05 -20.86
N PRO A 397 4.87 7.98 -21.68
CA PRO A 397 4.55 6.66 -21.17
C PRO A 397 5.59 6.23 -20.13
N SER A 398 5.15 5.95 -18.89
CA SER A 398 6.03 5.72 -17.74
C SER A 398 5.52 4.60 -16.83
N TRP A 399 6.44 3.95 -16.11
CA TRP A 399 6.15 3.00 -15.02
C TRP A 399 5.94 3.75 -13.71
N CYS A 400 4.78 4.42 -13.60
CA CYS A 400 4.43 5.18 -12.42
C CYS A 400 4.08 4.27 -11.22
N ASP A 401 3.46 3.13 -11.48
CA ASP A 401 2.87 2.22 -10.50
C ASP A 401 3.87 1.10 -10.17
N ARG A 402 4.39 1.08 -8.93
CA ARG A 402 5.57 0.27 -8.55
C ARG A 402 5.37 -0.45 -7.24
N VAL A 403 6.03 -1.60 -7.08
CA VAL A 403 6.08 -2.36 -5.83
C VAL A 403 7.53 -2.73 -5.54
N LEU A 404 8.06 -2.16 -4.47
CA LEU A 404 9.41 -2.37 -3.99
C LEU A 404 9.36 -3.10 -2.65
N TYR A 405 10.44 -3.80 -2.32
CA TYR A 405 10.57 -4.53 -1.08
C TYR A 405 11.98 -4.43 -0.53
N LEU A 406 12.12 -4.47 0.79
CA LEU A 406 13.42 -4.60 1.43
C LEU A 406 13.79 -6.08 1.49
N GLU A 407 14.95 -6.44 0.95
CA GLU A 407 15.47 -7.81 1.04
C GLU A 407 15.68 -8.23 2.49
N THR A 408 15.73 -9.53 2.77
CA THR A 408 16.14 -10.00 4.08
C THR A 408 17.59 -9.58 4.38
N PRO A 409 17.96 -9.38 5.65
CA PRO A 409 19.35 -9.08 6.01
C PRO A 409 20.31 -10.12 5.42
N ARG A 410 21.55 -9.75 5.10
CA ARG A 410 22.51 -10.68 4.48
C ARG A 410 22.84 -11.89 5.35
N SER A 411 22.70 -11.73 6.67
CA SER A 411 22.82 -12.80 7.66
C SER A 411 21.74 -13.88 7.54
N GLU A 412 20.61 -13.58 6.88
CA GLU A 412 19.54 -14.54 6.65
C GLU A 412 19.77 -15.33 5.36
N ALA A 413 19.74 -16.66 5.48
CA ALA A 413 19.93 -17.55 4.32
C ALA A 413 18.74 -17.51 3.35
N ALA A 414 17.53 -17.22 3.85
CA ALA A 414 16.31 -17.17 3.06
C ALA A 414 16.01 -15.74 2.60
N LYS A 415 15.76 -15.57 1.29
CA LYS A 415 15.43 -14.29 0.64
C LYS A 415 13.94 -14.18 0.32
N VAL A 416 13.51 -13.00 -0.10
CA VAL A 416 12.17 -12.79 -0.65
C VAL A 416 12.08 -13.50 -2.01
N GLU A 417 11.17 -14.45 -2.13
CA GLU A 417 10.92 -15.18 -3.38
C GLU A 417 9.81 -14.47 -4.16
N VAL A 418 10.16 -13.79 -5.25
CA VAL A 418 9.16 -13.16 -6.14
C VAL A 418 8.56 -14.20 -7.08
N LEU A 419 7.24 -14.42 -6.99
CA LEU A 419 6.50 -15.36 -7.83
C LEU A 419 5.98 -14.69 -9.11
N ALA A 420 5.56 -13.43 -9.01
CA ALA A 420 5.06 -12.64 -10.14
C ALA A 420 5.23 -11.15 -9.85
N TYR A 421 5.58 -10.38 -10.89
CA TYR A 421 5.55 -8.91 -10.88
C TYR A 421 5.02 -8.43 -12.22
N GLU A 422 3.71 -8.20 -12.29
CA GLU A 422 3.00 -8.01 -13.56
C GLU A 422 1.89 -6.96 -13.39
N PRO A 423 1.44 -6.32 -14.48
CA PRO A 423 0.26 -5.49 -14.45
C PRO A 423 -1.01 -6.33 -14.64
N LEU A 424 -2.11 -5.93 -14.00
CA LEU A 424 -3.45 -6.44 -14.34
C LEU A 424 -3.89 -5.89 -15.70
N PRO A 425 -4.80 -6.54 -16.43
CA PRO A 425 -5.31 -5.99 -17.69
C PRO A 425 -5.90 -4.57 -17.53
N VAL A 426 -5.83 -3.79 -18.61
CA VAL A 426 -6.31 -2.40 -18.65
C VAL A 426 -7.79 -2.35 -18.33
N VAL A 427 -8.19 -1.37 -17.53
CA VAL A 427 -9.59 -1.11 -17.18
C VAL A 427 -10.03 0.25 -17.73
N ARG A 428 -11.31 0.38 -18.06
CA ARG A 428 -11.87 1.64 -18.60
C ARG A 428 -11.97 2.76 -17.57
N THR A 429 -11.83 2.44 -16.29
CA THR A 429 -12.08 3.36 -15.17
C THR A 429 -10.87 4.21 -14.80
N SER A 430 -9.68 3.90 -15.29
CA SER A 430 -8.46 4.64 -14.97
C SER A 430 -7.55 4.83 -16.18
N ASP A 431 -6.76 5.90 -16.15
CA ASP A 431 -5.63 6.14 -17.06
C ASP A 431 -4.33 5.46 -16.60
N HIS A 432 -4.41 4.67 -15.53
CA HIS A 432 -3.38 3.78 -15.02
C HIS A 432 -3.79 2.31 -15.16
N GLN A 433 -2.79 1.45 -15.29
CA GLN A 433 -2.93 0.01 -15.16
C GLN A 433 -2.51 -0.42 -13.74
N ALA A 434 -3.32 -1.23 -13.07
CA ALA A 434 -2.96 -1.75 -11.75
C ALA A 434 -1.73 -2.67 -11.86
N VAL A 435 -0.82 -2.62 -10.88
CA VAL A 435 0.39 -3.44 -10.84
C VAL A 435 0.40 -4.26 -9.57
N TYR A 436 0.77 -5.55 -9.66
CA TYR A 436 0.86 -6.40 -8.49
C TYR A 436 2.21 -7.12 -8.40
N LEU A 437 2.61 -7.39 -7.16
CA LEU A 437 3.70 -8.27 -6.79
C LEU A 437 3.13 -9.43 -5.97
N ARG A 438 3.46 -10.65 -6.35
CA ARG A 438 3.27 -11.83 -5.51
C ARG A 438 4.62 -12.31 -5.03
N ALA A 439 4.76 -12.50 -3.71
CA ALA A 439 6.03 -12.94 -3.13
C ALA A 439 5.82 -13.87 -1.94
N ARG A 440 6.75 -14.81 -1.73
CA ARG A 440 6.87 -15.54 -0.46
C ARG A 440 8.01 -14.95 0.36
N VAL A 441 7.75 -14.74 1.64
CA VAL A 441 8.74 -14.21 2.57
C VAL A 441 9.01 -15.21 3.69
N PRO A 442 10.26 -15.36 4.15
CA PRO A 442 10.56 -16.21 5.30
C PRO A 442 10.03 -15.61 6.59
N VAL A 443 9.71 -16.45 7.57
CA VAL A 443 9.42 -15.98 8.93
C VAL A 443 10.73 -15.52 9.58
N LEU A 444 10.84 -14.22 9.85
CA LEU A 444 11.99 -13.66 10.57
C LEU A 444 11.74 -13.84 12.07
N LEU A 445 12.69 -14.45 12.79
CA LEU A 445 12.59 -14.55 14.24
C LEU A 445 12.81 -13.15 14.84
N SER A 446 11.85 -12.69 15.64
CA SER A 446 11.81 -11.36 16.27
C SER A 446 12.93 -11.10 17.32
N SER A 447 13.96 -11.93 17.39
CA SER A 447 14.90 -11.96 18.51
C SER A 447 16.35 -12.13 18.07
N GLN A 448 16.87 -11.11 17.39
CA GLN A 448 18.26 -10.71 17.55
C GLN A 448 18.26 -9.18 17.62
N PRO A 449 18.51 -8.54 18.79
CA PRO A 449 19.01 -7.18 18.76
C PRO A 449 20.24 -7.19 17.85
N ALA A 450 20.43 -6.14 17.05
CA ALA A 450 21.60 -5.96 16.20
C ALA A 450 22.93 -5.89 16.98
N ALA A 451 22.94 -6.18 18.29
CA ALA A 451 24.01 -5.93 19.25
C ALA A 451 24.78 -7.19 19.69
N THR A 452 24.61 -8.34 19.03
CA THR A 452 25.49 -9.51 19.24
C THR A 452 26.04 -10.05 17.93
N SER A 453 26.33 -9.16 16.99
CA SER A 453 27.14 -9.50 15.82
C SER A 453 28.56 -9.04 16.09
N SER A 454 29.56 -9.89 15.83
CA SER A 454 30.97 -9.54 15.95
C SER A 454 31.26 -8.26 15.16
N ALA A 455 32.31 -7.52 15.53
CA ALA A 455 32.73 -6.29 14.82
C ALA A 455 32.93 -6.49 13.28
N GLU A 456 33.04 -7.74 12.83
CA GLU A 456 33.09 -8.13 11.42
C GLU A 456 31.71 -8.12 10.72
N ALA A 457 30.61 -8.43 11.43
CA ALA A 457 29.26 -8.39 10.88
C ALA A 457 28.65 -6.97 10.88
N GLU A 458 29.04 -6.11 11.82
CA GLU A 458 28.65 -4.69 11.81
C GLU A 458 29.31 -3.91 10.65
N ALA A 459 30.49 -4.32 10.20
CA ALA A 459 31.18 -3.69 9.06
C ALA A 459 30.62 -4.10 7.68
N GLU A 460 29.96 -5.26 7.57
CA GLU A 460 29.45 -5.78 6.28
C GLU A 460 28.03 -5.29 5.92
N ASP A 461 27.28 -4.73 6.88
CA ASP A 461 25.91 -4.22 6.72
C ASP A 461 25.75 -2.72 7.08
N GLU A 462 26.84 -1.92 7.05
CA GLU A 462 26.78 -0.46 7.32
C GLU A 462 25.75 0.29 6.46
N ASP A 463 25.51 -0.18 5.23
CA ASP A 463 24.58 0.41 4.26
C ASP A 463 23.12 -0.11 4.42
N ASP A 464 22.84 -1.05 5.33
CA ASP A 464 21.46 -1.53 5.55
C ASP A 464 20.64 -0.46 6.31
N PRO A 465 19.50 0.00 5.76
CA PRO A 465 18.68 1.03 6.39
C PRO A 465 18.04 0.61 7.72
N ARG A 466 18.03 -0.70 8.05
CA ARG A 466 17.64 -1.25 9.35
C ARG A 466 18.72 -1.09 10.41
N VAL A 467 19.99 -1.00 9.99
CA VAL A 467 21.12 -0.72 10.88
C VAL A 467 21.24 0.79 11.06
N ARG A 468 21.33 1.55 9.97
CA ARG A 468 21.43 3.01 10.01
C ARG A 468 20.34 3.66 9.18
N LEU A 469 19.45 4.40 9.85
CA LEU A 469 18.39 5.11 9.15
C LEU A 469 18.97 6.14 8.16
N PRO A 470 18.56 6.10 6.87
CA PRO A 470 19.05 7.04 5.87
C PRO A 470 18.66 8.51 6.15
N VAL A 471 17.60 8.71 6.92
CA VAL A 471 17.08 10.02 7.33
C VAL A 471 16.70 9.91 8.81
N PRO A 472 17.08 10.89 9.66
CA PRO A 472 16.68 10.90 11.05
C PRO A 472 15.16 11.04 11.19
N ILE A 473 14.61 10.49 12.26
CA ILE A 473 13.18 10.61 12.60
C ILE A 473 12.89 12.02 13.09
N ASP A 474 11.84 12.65 12.55
CA ASP A 474 11.33 13.92 13.05
C ASP A 474 10.37 13.66 14.24
N VAL A 475 10.87 13.94 15.44
CA VAL A 475 10.13 13.75 16.70
C VAL A 475 8.88 14.64 16.83
N ASP A 476 8.83 15.76 16.11
CA ASP A 476 7.71 16.69 16.14
C ASP A 476 6.65 16.36 15.08
N ALA A 477 7.02 15.59 14.04
CA ALA A 477 6.11 15.23 12.95
C ALA A 477 4.87 14.50 13.45
N TYR A 478 4.98 13.68 14.49
CA TYR A 478 3.85 12.97 15.08
C TYR A 478 2.71 13.92 15.50
N GLY A 479 3.03 14.98 16.24
CA GLY A 479 2.06 15.98 16.66
C GLY A 479 1.53 16.85 15.51
N ARG A 480 2.40 17.22 14.56
CA ARG A 480 2.00 18.03 13.40
C ARG A 480 0.99 17.31 12.51
N ARG A 481 1.15 16.01 12.29
CA ARG A 481 0.20 15.18 11.51
C ARG A 481 -1.18 15.09 12.15
N ALA A 482 -1.24 14.89 13.47
CA ALA A 482 -2.52 14.90 14.20
C ALA A 482 -3.25 16.24 14.03
N ALA A 483 -2.51 17.36 14.02
CA ALA A 483 -3.08 18.68 13.73
C ALA A 483 -3.51 18.83 12.26
N ALA A 484 -2.71 18.34 11.31
CA ALA A 484 -3.04 18.33 9.89
C ALA A 484 -4.33 17.54 9.63
N ARG A 485 -4.50 16.36 10.22
CA ARG A 485 -5.71 15.54 10.08
C ARG A 485 -6.98 16.27 10.53
N ARG A 486 -6.93 17.02 11.64
CA ARG A 486 -8.06 17.85 12.09
C ARG A 486 -8.42 18.94 11.07
N ARG A 487 -7.41 19.56 10.46
CA ARG A 487 -7.61 20.57 9.40
C ARG A 487 -8.16 19.94 8.13
N GLU A 488 -7.68 18.76 7.75
CA GLU A 488 -8.21 18.02 6.60
C GLU A 488 -9.70 17.75 6.75
N VAL A 489 -10.16 17.26 7.91
CA VAL A 489 -11.59 17.01 8.15
C VAL A 489 -12.41 18.30 7.98
N LEU A 490 -11.97 19.42 8.54
CA LEU A 490 -12.64 20.72 8.38
C LEU A 490 -12.71 21.13 6.90
N VAL A 491 -11.57 21.09 6.20
CA VAL A 491 -11.48 21.42 4.77
C VAL A 491 -12.34 20.47 3.94
N GLY A 492 -12.38 19.18 4.29
CA GLY A 492 -13.19 18.16 3.62
C GLY A 492 -14.68 18.48 3.68
N TRP A 493 -15.19 18.85 4.86
CA TRP A 493 -16.58 19.30 5.02
C TRP A 493 -16.87 20.60 4.28
N SER A 494 -15.97 21.59 4.33
CA SER A 494 -16.12 22.82 3.56
C SER A 494 -16.14 22.56 2.06
N MET A 495 -15.25 21.70 1.55
CA MET A 495 -15.26 21.30 0.15
C MET A 495 -16.57 20.56 -0.20
N PHE A 496 -16.98 19.59 0.62
CA PHE A 496 -18.21 18.84 0.39
C PHE A 496 -19.43 19.75 0.26
N LEU A 497 -19.64 20.64 1.23
CA LEU A 497 -20.82 21.49 1.27
C LEU A 497 -20.88 22.49 0.10
N TRP A 498 -19.74 23.04 -0.31
CA TRP A 498 -19.70 24.09 -1.36
C TRP A 498 -19.40 23.57 -2.77
N SER A 499 -18.88 22.36 -2.92
CA SER A 499 -18.41 21.84 -4.22
C SER A 499 -19.12 20.57 -4.69
N THR A 500 -20.13 20.08 -3.97
CA THR A 500 -20.90 18.88 -4.37
C THR A 500 -22.38 19.17 -4.49
N ARG A 501 -23.09 18.37 -5.29
CA ARG A 501 -24.55 18.52 -5.47
C ARG A 501 -25.28 18.20 -4.18
N GLU A 502 -24.83 17.16 -3.48
CA GLU A 502 -25.34 16.72 -2.19
C GLU A 502 -25.16 17.83 -1.14
N GLY A 503 -23.97 18.44 -1.10
CA GLY A 503 -23.68 19.59 -0.25
C GLY A 503 -24.59 20.79 -0.53
N ALA A 504 -24.78 21.12 -1.81
CA ALA A 504 -25.69 22.19 -2.22
C ALA A 504 -27.14 21.94 -1.78
N VAL A 505 -27.62 20.70 -1.85
CA VAL A 505 -28.94 20.31 -1.33
C VAL A 505 -29.01 20.51 0.18
N VAL A 506 -27.99 20.09 0.93
CA VAL A 506 -27.93 20.31 2.40
C VAL A 506 -28.02 21.80 2.73
N ILE A 507 -27.24 22.65 2.06
CA ILE A 507 -27.28 24.10 2.26
C ILE A 507 -28.67 24.66 1.94
N ALA A 508 -29.26 24.26 0.80
CA ALA A 508 -30.58 24.71 0.40
C ALA A 508 -31.67 24.30 1.40
N THR A 509 -31.63 23.07 1.90
CA THR A 509 -32.56 22.59 2.93
C THR A 509 -32.41 23.37 4.23
N LEU A 510 -31.19 23.62 4.69
CA LEU A 510 -30.95 24.41 5.90
C LEU A 510 -31.42 25.86 5.74
N MET A 511 -31.22 26.47 4.57
CA MET A 511 -31.76 27.80 4.27
C MET A 511 -33.29 27.81 4.28
N LEU A 512 -33.95 26.81 3.67
CA LEU A 512 -35.40 26.71 3.67
C LEU A 512 -35.98 26.52 5.07
N VAL A 513 -35.37 25.67 5.90
CA VAL A 513 -35.77 25.47 7.29
C VAL A 513 -35.53 26.74 8.11
N GLY A 514 -34.41 27.43 7.91
CA GLY A 514 -34.09 28.68 8.59
C GLY A 514 -35.08 29.80 8.25
N VAL A 515 -35.36 30.00 6.96
CA VAL A 515 -36.34 30.99 6.48
C VAL A 515 -37.75 30.62 6.95
N GLY A 516 -38.14 29.35 6.85
CA GLY A 516 -39.44 28.86 7.30
C GLY A 516 -39.63 29.01 8.81
N GLY A 517 -38.61 28.70 9.60
CA GLY A 517 -38.60 28.88 11.06
C GLY A 517 -38.66 30.35 11.47
N TRP A 518 -37.89 31.21 10.80
CA TRP A 518 -37.96 32.66 11.02
C TRP A 518 -39.34 33.23 10.66
N TRP A 519 -39.91 32.80 9.54
CA TRP A 519 -41.25 33.22 9.12
C TRP A 519 -42.33 32.76 10.10
N ALA A 520 -42.27 31.50 10.55
CA ALA A 520 -43.17 30.98 11.57
C ALA A 520 -43.04 31.72 12.91
N TRP A 521 -41.82 32.14 13.28
CA TRP A 521 -41.58 32.93 14.48
C TRP A 521 -42.13 34.37 14.39
N GLN A 522 -42.09 34.99 13.21
CA GLN A 522 -42.66 36.32 12.96
C GLN A 522 -44.19 36.32 12.83
N GLY A 523 -44.78 35.16 12.51
CA GLY A 523 -46.23 34.98 12.35
C GLY A 523 -47.00 34.66 13.63
N VAL A 524 -46.34 34.71 14.80
CA VAL A 524 -46.92 34.50 16.14
C VAL A 524 -47.00 35.81 16.91
#